data_AF-A0A364GWD6-F1
#
_entry.id   AF-A0A364GWD6-F1
#
_cell.length_a   1.000
_cell.length_b   1.000
_cell.length_c   1.000
_cell.angle_alpha   90.00
_cell.angle_beta   90.00
_cell.angle_gamma   90.00
#
_symmetry.space_group_name_H-M   'P 1'
#
loop_
_entity.id
_entity.type
_entity.pdbx_description
1 polymer ?
#
loop_
_entity_poly.entity_id
_entity_poly.type
_entity_poly.pdbx_seq_one_letter_code
_entity_poly.pdbx_strand_id
1 'polypeptide(L)' 'MRNAYVRLVWGSDWPHVGYEKAVDDALAYRYLATLLPDEAGRRQVLVDTPAALYRFDGNG' A
#
# COMPACT_ATOMS: atom_id res chain seq x y z
N MET A 1 -21.17 3.64 -8.34
CA MET A 1 -20.19 2.61 -7.92
C MET A 1 -19.40 3.16 -6.74
N ARG A 2 -19.22 2.40 -5.65
CA ARG A 2 -18.32 2.81 -4.56
C ARG A 2 -16.87 2.60 -5.02
N ASN A 3 -15.99 3.57 -4.74
CA ASN A 3 -14.56 3.40 -4.95
C ASN A 3 -14.05 2.31 -3.99
N ALA A 4 -13.66 1.15 -4.53
CA ALA A 4 -13.25 -0.01 -3.73
C ALA A 4 -11.94 0.21 -2.96
N TYR A 5 -11.11 1.18 -3.37
CA TYR A 5 -9.79 1.43 -2.80
C TYR A 5 -9.82 2.05 -1.39
N VAL A 6 -10.93 2.65 -0.97
CA VAL A 6 -11.05 3.35 0.33
C VAL A 6 -11.02 2.43 1.56
N ARG A 7 -10.93 1.10 1.33
CA ARG A 7 -10.80 0.08 2.37
C ARG A 7 -9.52 -0.75 2.25
N LEU A 8 -8.62 -0.36 1.33
CA LEU A 8 -7.38 -1.07 1.07
C LEU A 8 -6.18 -0.25 1.52
N VAL A 9 -5.19 -0.94 2.08
CA VAL A 9 -3.86 -0.43 2.42
C VAL A 9 -2.82 -1.38 1.87
N TRP A 10 -1.60 -0.90 1.67
CA TRP A 10 -0.46 -1.73 1.29
C TRP A 10 0.65 -1.61 2.33
N GLY A 11 1.29 -2.74 2.64
CA GLY A 11 2.52 -2.80 3.42
C GLY A 11 3.52 -3.68 2.68
N SER A 12 4.81 -3.39 2.83
CA SER A 12 5.87 -4.15 2.15
C SER A 12 6.03 -5.57 2.68
N ASP A 13 5.63 -5.82 3.93
CA ASP A 13 5.94 -7.03 4.70
C ASP A 13 7.44 -7.22 4.99
N TRP A 14 8.25 -6.16 4.84
CA TRP A 14 9.67 -6.20 5.25
C TRP A 14 9.79 -6.62 6.73
N PRO A 15 10.72 -7.55 7.09
CA PRO A 15 11.85 -8.04 6.30
C PRO A 15 11.57 -9.26 5.41
N HIS A 16 10.31 -9.54 5.07
CA HIS A 16 9.88 -10.67 4.22
C HIS A 16 10.17 -12.02 4.87
N VAL A 17 9.73 -12.22 6.12
CA VAL A 17 10.09 -13.39 6.94
C VAL A 17 9.77 -14.70 6.22
N GLY A 18 10.78 -15.56 6.04
CA GLY A 18 10.68 -16.83 5.30
C GLY A 18 10.84 -16.73 3.78
N TYR A 19 10.95 -15.50 3.25
CA TYR A 19 11.13 -15.20 1.83
C TYR A 19 12.26 -14.20 1.57
N GLU A 20 13.16 -14.01 2.54
CA GLU A 20 14.21 -12.97 2.51
C GLU A 20 15.17 -13.12 1.32
N LYS A 21 15.28 -14.33 0.75
CA LYS A 21 16.11 -14.63 -0.43
C LYS A 21 15.39 -14.43 -1.77
N ALA A 22 14.07 -14.31 -1.76
CA ALA A 22 13.22 -14.32 -2.95
C ALA A 22 12.50 -12.99 -3.17
N VAL A 23 12.26 -12.22 -2.11
CA VAL A 23 11.57 -10.94 -2.16
C VAL A 23 12.46 -9.85 -1.57
N ASP A 24 12.64 -8.79 -2.34
CA ASP A 24 13.17 -7.52 -1.87
C ASP A 24 12.10 -6.42 -1.98
N ASP A 25 12.38 -5.26 -1.38
CA ASP A 25 11.44 -4.14 -1.34
C ASP A 25 11.13 -3.58 -2.72
N ALA A 26 12.09 -3.62 -3.65
CA ALA A 26 11.92 -3.13 -5.01
C ALA A 26 10.97 -4.03 -5.80
N LEU A 27 11.06 -5.35 -5.62
CA LEU A 27 10.16 -6.33 -6.20
C LEU A 27 8.75 -6.15 -5.66
N ALA A 28 8.60 -6.05 -4.33
CA ALA A 28 7.30 -5.84 -3.69
C ALA A 28 6.62 -4.55 -4.20
N TYR A 29 7.38 -3.46 -4.33
CA TYR A 29 6.88 -2.20 -4.89
C TYR A 29 6.47 -2.30 -6.37
N ARG A 30 7.25 -3.01 -7.20
CA ARG A 30 6.90 -3.24 -8.61
C ARG A 30 5.60 -4.03 -8.76
N TYR A 31 5.36 -5.01 -7.90
CA TYR A 31 4.11 -5.76 -7.87
C TYR A 31 2.92 -4.85 -7.51
N LEU A 32 3.06 -3.99 -6.51
CA LEU A 32 2.05 -2.98 -6.19
C LEU A 32 1.73 -2.08 -7.39
N ALA A 33 2.75 -1.57 -8.09
CA ALA A 33 2.56 -0.71 -9.26
C ALA A 33 1.82 -1.44 -10.41
N THR A 34 2.00 -2.75 -10.52
CA THR A 34 1.28 -3.59 -11.50
C THR A 34 -0.19 -3.78 -11.10
N LEU A 35 -0.48 -3.98 -9.81
CA LEU A 35 -1.85 -4.14 -9.29
C LEU A 35 -2.64 -2.83 -9.32
N LEU A 36 -1.97 -1.69 -9.16
CA LEU A 36 -2.54 -0.36 -9.16
C LEU A 36 -1.88 0.50 -10.24
N PRO A 37 -2.23 0.32 -11.52
CA PRO A 37 -1.64 1.08 -12.62
C PRO A 37 -2.08 2.55 -12.62
N ASP A 38 -3.24 2.84 -12.03
CA ASP A 38 -3.79 4.20 -11.89
C ASP A 38 -3.17 4.96 -10.71
N GLU A 39 -2.82 6.22 -10.93
CA GLU A 39 -2.19 7.06 -9.91
C GLU A 39 -3.15 7.40 -8.76
N ALA A 40 -4.43 7.66 -9.06
CA ALA A 40 -5.41 7.95 -8.01
C ALA A 40 -5.67 6.72 -7.13
N GLY A 41 -5.72 5.53 -7.72
CA GLY A 41 -5.76 4.25 -7.01
C GLY A 41 -4.53 4.04 -6.11
N ARG A 42 -3.32 4.26 -6.63
CA ARG A 42 -2.09 4.20 -5.81
C ARG A 42 -2.11 5.19 -4.66
N ARG A 43 -2.50 6.43 -4.92
CA ARG A 43 -2.59 7.47 -3.88
C ARG A 43 -3.59 7.06 -2.79
N GLN A 44 -4.76 6.57 -3.17
CA GLN A 44 -5.77 6.13 -2.20
C GLN A 44 -5.22 5.02 -1.29
N VAL A 45 -4.54 4.00 -1.86
CA VAL A 45 -4.05 2.84 -1.11
C VAL A 45 -2.79 3.13 -0.29
N LEU A 46 -1.90 4.01 -0.77
CA LEU A 46 -0.62 4.31 -0.11
C LEU A 46 -0.65 5.51 0.81
N VAL A 47 -1.57 6.45 0.61
CA VAL A 47 -1.59 7.74 1.31
C VAL A 47 -2.92 7.93 2.03
N ASP A 48 -4.02 8.06 1.29
CA ASP A 48 -5.26 8.58 1.86
C ASP A 48 -5.95 7.57 2.80
N THR A 49 -6.03 6.28 2.42
CA THR A 49 -6.62 5.24 3.29
C THR A 49 -5.77 4.98 4.54
N PRO A 50 -4.43 4.76 4.46
CA PRO A 50 -3.60 4.60 5.64
C PRO A 50 -3.62 5.82 6.56
N ALA A 51 -3.62 7.05 6.01
CA ALA A 51 -3.70 8.27 6.81
C ALA A 51 -4.98 8.33 7.63
N ALA A 52 -6.13 8.01 7.04
CA ALA A 52 -7.40 7.98 7.76
C ALA A 52 -7.47 6.83 8.78
N LEU A 53 -6.96 5.64 8.43
CA LEU A 53 -7.00 4.45 9.28
C LEU A 53 -6.09 4.58 10.50
N TYR A 54 -4.86 5.06 10.30
CA TYR A 54 -3.82 5.17 11.34
C TYR A 54 -3.69 6.57 11.92
N ARG A 55 -4.51 7.53 11.45
CA ARG A 55 -4.60 8.92 11.95
C ARG A 55 -3.28 9.68 11.85
N PHE A 56 -2.61 9.57 10.70
CA PHE A 56 -1.34 10.29 10.44
C PHE A 56 -1.51 11.81 10.34
N ASP A 57 -2.75 12.31 10.18
CA ASP A 57 -3.11 13.73 10.11
C ASP A 57 -3.19 14.42 11.48
N GLY A 58 -2.98 13.70 12.58
CA GLY A 58 -2.71 14.31 13.88
C GLY A 58 -3.90 14.92 14.62
N ASN A 59 -5.15 14.65 14.21
CA ASN A 59 -6.34 14.99 15.01
C ASN A 59 -6.55 14.00 16.18
N GLY A 60 -5.48 13.69 16.90
CA GLY A 60 -5.46 12.91 18.14
C GLY A 60 -5.31 13.82 19.35
#